data_AF-A0A162ME60-F1
#
_entry.id   AF-A0A162ME60-F1
#
_cell.length_a   1.000
_cell.length_b   1.000
_cell.length_c   1.000
_cell.angle_alpha   90.00
_cell.angle_beta   90.00
_cell.angle_gamma   90.00
#
_symmetry.space_group_name_H-M   'P 1'
#
loop_
_entity.id
_entity.type
_entity.pdbx_description
1 polymer ?
#
loop_
_entity_poly.entity_id
_entity_poly.type
_entity_poly.pdbx_seq_one_letter_code
_entity_poly.pdbx_strand_id
1 'polypeptide(L)'
;MHKEVKILDLIRIGEKLISKSKINKAIEDILIARQSGFSQSEVAKKMGIDRSFISRIESLGELRKGKSIGLIGFPILNVEELKEVAEKEGVDFVLLMNDRERWEFIYRKSGIELLNEIMEIISKVRSLDAVIILGSDQRIRLFRALLDNEVVAVEIGKSPMKEDVYFNKEELRTLIKNLKEA
;
A
#
# COMPACT_ATOMS: atom_id res chain seq x y z
N MET A 1 -5.98 -44.41 -36.41
CA MET A 1 -5.26 -43.54 -35.45
C MET A 1 -6.23 -43.13 -34.37
N HIS A 2 -6.20 -43.78 -33.21
CA HIS A 2 -7.00 -43.35 -32.06
C HIS A 2 -6.37 -42.09 -31.48
N LYS A 3 -7.13 -40.97 -31.48
CA LYS A 3 -6.76 -39.79 -30.69
C LYS A 3 -6.91 -40.18 -29.23
N GLU A 4 -5.79 -40.35 -28.53
CA GLU A 4 -5.75 -40.36 -27.08
C GLU A 4 -6.34 -39.03 -26.58
N VAL A 5 -7.57 -39.06 -26.07
CA VAL A 5 -8.15 -37.93 -25.35
C VAL A 5 -7.41 -37.88 -24.03
N LYS A 6 -6.37 -37.05 -24.01
CA LYS A 6 -5.56 -36.74 -22.85
C LYS A 6 -6.50 -36.25 -21.72
N ILE A 7 -6.71 -37.08 -20.70
CA ILE A 7 -7.37 -36.74 -19.42
C ILE A 7 -6.45 -35.78 -18.67
N LEU A 8 -6.13 -34.62 -19.26
CA LEU A 8 -5.13 -33.76 -18.68
C LEU A 8 -5.74 -33.04 -17.48
N ASP A 9 -5.10 -33.27 -16.34
CA ASP A 9 -5.20 -32.48 -15.12
C ASP A 9 -6.39 -32.77 -14.19
N LEU A 10 -6.88 -34.01 -14.16
CA LEU A 10 -7.68 -34.49 -13.04
C LEU A 10 -6.81 -35.12 -11.95
N ILE A 11 -7.02 -34.72 -10.69
CA ILE A 11 -6.40 -35.34 -9.50
C ILE A 11 -7.47 -35.84 -8.55
N ARG A 12 -7.24 -37.01 -7.96
CA ARG A 12 -8.11 -37.54 -6.91
C ARG A 12 -7.54 -37.16 -5.54
N ILE A 13 -8.35 -36.50 -4.72
CA ILE A 13 -8.02 -36.16 -3.33
C ILE A 13 -9.15 -36.70 -2.45
N GLY A 14 -8.88 -37.81 -1.76
CA GLY A 14 -9.91 -38.59 -1.07
C GLY A 14 -11.03 -38.98 -2.02
N GLU A 15 -12.26 -38.61 -1.67
CA GLU A 15 -13.45 -38.89 -2.48
C GLU A 15 -13.62 -37.94 -3.67
N LYS A 16 -12.90 -36.81 -3.69
CA LYS A 16 -13.08 -35.76 -4.71
C LYS A 16 -12.22 -36.01 -5.94
N LEU A 17 -12.81 -35.81 -7.11
CA LEU A 17 -12.08 -35.68 -8.38
C LEU A 17 -11.99 -34.19 -8.74
N ILE A 18 -10.78 -33.66 -8.77
CA ILE A 18 -10.49 -32.22 -8.89
C ILE A 18 -9.84 -31.95 -10.23
N SER A 19 -10.24 -30.87 -10.90
CA SER A 19 -9.59 -30.39 -12.12
C SER A 19 -8.59 -29.28 -11.79
N LYS A 20 -7.28 -29.54 -12.00
CA LYS A 20 -6.24 -28.53 -11.83
C LYS A 20 -6.41 -27.38 -12.81
N SER A 21 -6.84 -27.65 -14.04
CA SER A 21 -7.10 -26.61 -15.04
C SER A 21 -8.17 -25.62 -14.60
N LYS A 22 -9.26 -26.09 -13.97
CA LYS A 22 -10.28 -25.20 -13.37
C LYS A 22 -9.72 -24.37 -12.22
N ILE A 23 -8.88 -24.95 -11.36
CA ILE A 23 -8.22 -24.21 -10.27
C ILE A 23 -7.32 -23.12 -10.83
N ASN A 24 -6.43 -23.47 -11.77
CA ASN A 24 -5.52 -22.51 -12.40
C ASN A 24 -6.27 -21.36 -13.06
N LYS A 25 -7.39 -21.67 -13.75
CA LYS A 25 -8.21 -20.64 -14.38
C LYS A 25 -8.84 -19.71 -13.34
N ALA A 26 -9.37 -20.26 -12.25
CA ALA A 26 -9.94 -19.46 -11.18
C ALA A 26 -8.89 -18.55 -10.50
N ILE A 27 -7.67 -19.05 -10.29
CA ILE A 27 -6.56 -18.26 -9.76
C ILE A 27 -6.19 -17.13 -10.73
N GLU A 28 -6.08 -17.42 -12.02
CA GLU A 28 -5.80 -16.42 -13.06
C GLU A 28 -6.86 -15.32 -13.08
N ASP A 29 -8.15 -15.69 -13.02
CA ASP A 29 -9.26 -14.73 -13.01
C ASP A 29 -9.26 -13.86 -11.73
N ILE A 30 -8.87 -14.41 -10.57
CA ILE A 30 -8.65 -13.65 -9.33
C ILE A 30 -7.54 -12.60 -9.57
N LEU A 31 -6.39 -13.01 -10.08
CA LEU A 31 -5.24 -12.14 -10.28
C LEU A 31 -5.54 -11.02 -11.30
N ILE A 32 -6.22 -11.33 -12.40
CA ILE A 32 -6.66 -10.33 -13.40
C ILE A 32 -7.60 -9.29 -12.78
N ALA A 33 -8.57 -9.72 -11.95
CA ALA A 33 -9.48 -8.81 -11.27
C ALA A 33 -8.72 -7.91 -10.28
N ARG A 34 -7.77 -8.47 -9.53
CA ARG A 34 -6.92 -7.70 -8.60
C ARG A 34 -6.04 -6.69 -9.34
N GLN A 35 -5.45 -7.08 -10.47
CA GLN A 35 -4.69 -6.20 -11.35
C GLN A 35 -5.56 -5.06 -11.92
N SER A 36 -6.86 -5.30 -12.10
CA SER A 36 -7.83 -4.31 -12.60
C SER A 36 -8.34 -3.34 -11.52
N GLY A 37 -7.81 -3.40 -10.29
CA GLY A 37 -8.09 -2.45 -9.21
C GLY A 37 -9.19 -2.85 -8.22
N PHE A 38 -9.80 -4.04 -8.37
CA PHE A 38 -10.78 -4.54 -7.39
C PHE A 38 -10.10 -4.91 -6.07
N SER A 39 -10.71 -4.57 -4.94
CA SER A 39 -10.24 -4.99 -3.60
C SER A 39 -10.36 -6.51 -3.40
N GLN A 40 -9.59 -7.08 -2.45
CA GLN A 40 -9.70 -8.50 -2.09
C GLN A 40 -11.14 -8.87 -1.69
N SER A 41 -11.83 -7.99 -0.97
CA SER A 41 -13.20 -8.22 -0.52
C SER A 41 -14.21 -8.25 -1.68
N GLU A 42 -14.04 -7.40 -2.69
CA GLU A 42 -14.88 -7.40 -3.88
C GLU A 42 -14.68 -8.65 -4.74
N VAL A 43 -13.42 -9.06 -4.95
CA VAL A 43 -13.10 -10.28 -5.69
C VAL A 43 -13.60 -11.52 -4.93
N ALA A 44 -13.43 -11.56 -3.61
CA ALA A 44 -13.94 -12.63 -2.75
C ALA A 44 -15.46 -12.79 -2.89
N LYS A 45 -16.20 -11.67 -2.80
CA LYS A 45 -17.65 -11.65 -2.98
C LYS A 45 -18.05 -12.12 -4.39
N LYS A 46 -17.34 -11.67 -5.44
CA LYS A 46 -17.62 -12.04 -6.83
C LYS A 46 -17.36 -13.52 -7.11
N MET A 47 -16.32 -14.08 -6.49
CA MET A 47 -15.88 -15.47 -6.69
C MET A 47 -16.53 -16.46 -5.70
N GLY A 48 -17.27 -15.97 -4.70
CA GLY A 48 -17.90 -16.81 -3.68
C GLY A 48 -16.89 -17.51 -2.76
N ILE A 49 -15.76 -16.86 -2.48
CA ILE A 49 -14.67 -17.39 -1.66
C ILE A 49 -14.31 -16.43 -0.53
N ASP A 50 -13.51 -16.87 0.43
CA ASP A 50 -13.04 -16.03 1.53
C ASP A 50 -11.98 -15.03 1.08
N ARG A 51 -12.03 -13.80 1.62
CA ARG A 51 -10.98 -12.77 1.42
C ARG A 51 -9.58 -13.32 1.77
N SER A 52 -9.50 -14.11 2.84
CA SER A 52 -8.25 -14.69 3.33
C SER A 52 -7.63 -15.68 2.33
N PHE A 53 -8.42 -16.35 1.51
CA PHE A 53 -7.93 -17.23 0.45
C PHE A 53 -7.23 -16.44 -0.66
N ILE A 54 -7.78 -15.30 -1.07
CA ILE A 54 -7.17 -14.41 -2.07
C ILE A 54 -5.84 -13.87 -1.55
N SER A 55 -5.82 -13.38 -0.30
CA SER A 55 -4.60 -12.92 0.35
C SER A 55 -3.51 -14.01 0.34
N ARG A 56 -3.86 -15.26 0.66
CA ARG A 56 -2.90 -16.37 0.62
C ARG A 56 -2.38 -16.69 -0.78
N ILE A 57 -3.21 -16.59 -1.82
CA ILE A 57 -2.76 -16.76 -3.22
C ILE A 57 -1.74 -15.69 -3.58
N GLU A 58 -2.01 -14.42 -3.26
CA GLU A 58 -1.09 -13.32 -3.51
C GLU A 58 0.24 -13.55 -2.79
N SER A 59 0.20 -13.92 -1.50
CA SER A 59 1.40 -14.25 -0.73
C SER A 59 2.16 -15.48 -1.25
N LEU A 60 1.48 -16.49 -1.81
CA LEU A 60 2.13 -17.67 -2.39
C LEU A 60 2.95 -17.34 -3.64
N GLY A 61 2.55 -16.32 -4.40
CA GLY A 61 3.23 -15.87 -5.63
C GLY A 61 4.13 -14.66 -5.44
N GLU A 62 4.29 -14.18 -4.21
CA GLU A 62 5.04 -12.98 -3.88
C GLU A 62 6.55 -13.19 -4.07
N LEU A 63 7.14 -12.48 -5.03
CA LEU A 63 8.59 -12.53 -5.30
C LEU A 63 9.39 -11.55 -4.42
N ARG A 64 8.73 -10.57 -3.78
CA ARG A 64 9.39 -9.52 -2.98
C ARG A 64 8.89 -9.59 -1.53
N LYS A 65 9.80 -9.89 -0.61
CA LYS A 65 9.51 -10.24 0.80
C LYS A 65 9.39 -9.04 1.76
N GLY A 66 9.20 -7.82 1.24
CA GLY A 66 9.23 -6.60 2.06
C GLY A 66 7.90 -5.86 1.94
N LYS A 67 7.34 -5.46 3.09
CA LYS A 67 6.17 -4.58 3.15
C LYS A 67 6.37 -3.39 2.20
N SER A 68 5.33 -3.09 1.43
CA SER A 68 5.24 -1.84 0.67
C SER A 68 5.02 -0.70 1.65
N ILE A 69 5.89 0.31 1.61
CA ILE A 69 5.96 1.39 2.61
C ILE A 69 5.67 2.73 1.96
N GLY A 70 4.79 3.51 2.57
CA GLY A 70 4.61 4.93 2.31
C GLY A 70 5.32 5.81 3.34
N LEU A 71 5.76 7.00 2.93
CA LEU A 71 6.27 8.05 3.80
C LEU A 71 5.53 9.35 3.51
N ILE A 72 4.82 9.88 4.51
CA ILE A 72 4.08 11.14 4.42
C ILE A 72 4.56 12.07 5.53
N GLY A 73 4.83 13.33 5.21
CA GLY A 73 5.25 14.29 6.23
C GLY A 73 5.24 15.75 5.80
N PHE A 74 4.73 16.61 6.67
CA PHE A 74 4.74 18.06 6.50
C PHE A 74 4.37 18.76 7.82
N PRO A 75 4.93 19.96 8.11
CA PRO A 75 6.00 20.65 7.39
C PRO A 75 7.40 20.15 7.78
N ILE A 76 8.25 19.83 6.79
CA ILE A 76 9.61 19.28 6.99
C ILE A 76 10.66 20.23 6.41
N LEU A 77 11.76 20.44 7.14
CA LEU A 77 12.85 21.33 6.69
C LEU A 77 13.76 20.64 5.66
N ASN A 78 14.24 19.43 5.96
CA ASN A 78 15.22 18.69 5.17
C ASN A 78 14.57 17.69 4.21
N VAL A 79 13.55 18.13 3.46
CA VAL A 79 12.74 17.30 2.54
C VAL A 79 13.60 16.44 1.62
N GLU A 80 14.57 17.05 0.92
CA GLU A 80 15.40 16.34 -0.08
C GLU A 80 16.30 15.28 0.55
N GLU A 81 16.83 15.54 1.74
CA GLU A 81 17.63 14.56 2.49
C GLU A 81 16.80 13.32 2.86
N LEU A 82 15.56 13.52 3.31
CA LEU A 82 14.68 12.42 3.67
C LEU A 82 14.18 11.66 2.43
N LYS A 83 13.92 12.35 1.31
CA LYS A 83 13.58 11.71 0.04
C LYS A 83 14.72 10.80 -0.44
N GLU A 84 15.97 11.25 -0.35
CA GLU A 84 17.12 10.43 -0.73
C GLU A 84 17.26 9.18 0.14
N VAL A 85 17.01 9.28 1.45
CA VAL A 85 16.98 8.10 2.34
C VAL A 85 15.83 7.17 1.98
N ALA A 86 14.63 7.71 1.77
CA ALA A 86 13.46 6.90 1.41
C ALA A 86 13.66 6.16 0.08
N GLU A 87 14.25 6.80 -0.92
CA GLU A 87 14.58 6.18 -2.21
C GLU A 87 15.63 5.07 -2.04
N LYS A 88 16.74 5.35 -1.35
CA LYS A 88 17.81 4.35 -1.11
C LYS A 88 17.33 3.14 -0.33
N GLU A 89 16.44 3.35 0.64
CA GLU A 89 15.86 2.29 1.43
C GLU A 89 14.64 1.66 0.72
N GLY A 90 14.26 2.11 -0.48
CA GLY A 90 13.24 1.50 -1.33
C GLY A 90 11.82 1.64 -0.80
N VAL A 91 11.45 2.84 -0.34
CA VAL A 91 10.08 3.26 0.01
C VAL A 91 9.27 3.46 -1.29
N ASP A 92 8.05 2.93 -1.34
CA ASP A 92 7.25 2.82 -2.57
C ASP A 92 6.41 4.07 -2.88
N PHE A 93 6.17 4.91 -1.86
CA PHE A 93 5.52 6.21 -2.02
C PHE A 93 6.06 7.24 -1.04
N VAL A 94 6.42 8.43 -1.53
CA VAL A 94 6.94 9.53 -0.71
C VAL A 94 6.16 10.81 -1.01
N LEU A 95 5.58 11.41 0.04
CA LEU A 95 4.99 12.74 0.02
C LEU A 95 5.53 13.56 1.19
N LEU A 96 6.61 14.28 0.94
CA LEU A 96 7.24 15.17 1.91
C LEU A 96 7.19 16.59 1.38
N MET A 97 6.80 17.53 2.25
CA MET A 97 6.70 18.94 1.91
C MET A 97 7.17 19.82 3.06
N ASN A 98 7.87 20.90 2.74
CA ASN A 98 8.00 22.05 3.63
C ASN A 98 6.70 22.88 3.64
N ASP A 99 6.61 23.89 4.50
CA ASP A 99 5.40 24.70 4.66
C ASP A 99 5.05 25.47 3.38
N ARG A 100 6.07 25.97 2.67
CA ARG A 100 5.87 26.66 1.39
C ARG A 100 5.26 25.73 0.34
N GLU A 101 5.84 24.54 0.15
CA GLU A 101 5.35 23.52 -0.78
C GLU A 101 3.93 23.07 -0.42
N ARG A 102 3.66 22.90 0.88
CA ARG A 102 2.32 22.60 1.40
C ARG A 102 1.30 23.66 0.99
N TRP A 103 1.65 24.94 1.08
CA TRP A 103 0.77 26.03 0.63
C TRP A 103 0.64 26.09 -0.89
N GLU A 104 1.73 25.87 -1.64
CA GLU A 104 1.68 25.78 -3.10
C GLU A 104 0.76 24.63 -3.57
N PHE A 105 0.79 23.49 -2.88
CA PHE A 105 -0.08 22.34 -3.13
C PHE A 105 -1.58 22.68 -2.97
N ILE A 106 -1.91 23.54 -2.00
CA ILE A 106 -3.29 23.94 -1.71
C ILE A 106 -3.76 25.07 -2.64
N TYR A 107 -2.97 26.14 -2.79
CA TYR A 107 -3.42 27.37 -3.44
C TYR A 107 -3.41 27.33 -4.97
N ARG A 108 -2.67 26.40 -5.59
CA ARG A 108 -2.60 26.30 -7.05
C ARG A 108 -3.76 25.49 -7.66
N LYS A 109 -4.66 24.95 -6.84
CA LYS A 109 -5.72 24.03 -7.27
C LYS A 109 -7.08 24.58 -6.92
N SER A 110 -8.06 24.32 -7.78
CA SER A 110 -9.46 24.49 -7.42
C SER A 110 -9.84 23.49 -6.32
N GLY A 111 -10.94 23.77 -5.60
CA GLY A 111 -11.41 22.88 -4.54
C GLY A 111 -11.71 21.45 -5.01
N ILE A 112 -12.19 21.29 -6.26
CA ILE A 112 -12.49 19.98 -6.84
C ILE A 112 -11.20 19.23 -7.19
N GLU A 113 -10.23 19.91 -7.81
CA GLU A 113 -8.93 19.31 -8.13
C GLU A 113 -8.19 18.85 -6.87
N LEU A 114 -8.18 19.69 -5.83
CA LEU A 114 -7.57 19.36 -4.55
C LEU A 114 -8.22 18.13 -3.91
N LEU A 115 -9.55 18.05 -3.94
CA LEU A 115 -10.29 16.91 -3.40
C LEU A 115 -9.95 15.62 -4.15
N ASN A 116 -9.95 15.65 -5.49
CA ASN A 116 -9.65 14.48 -6.31
C ASN A 116 -8.23 13.96 -6.04
N GLU A 117 -7.25 14.86 -5.97
CA GLU A 117 -5.87 14.46 -5.73
C GLU A 117 -5.65 13.92 -4.31
N ILE A 118 -6.32 14.48 -3.30
CA ILE A 118 -6.33 13.91 -1.94
C ILE A 118 -6.92 12.50 -1.96
N MET A 119 -8.02 12.27 -2.67
CA MET A 119 -8.64 10.95 -2.80
C MET A 119 -7.73 9.95 -3.50
N GLU A 120 -7.01 10.36 -4.54
CA GLU A 120 -6.00 9.53 -5.20
C GLU A 120 -4.83 9.18 -4.27
N ILE A 121 -4.32 10.15 -3.51
CA ILE A 121 -3.28 9.91 -2.51
C ILE A 121 -3.76 8.90 -1.46
N ILE A 122 -4.96 9.09 -0.91
CA ILE A 122 -5.54 8.17 0.08
C ILE A 122 -5.66 6.76 -0.51
N SER A 123 -6.21 6.64 -1.73
CA SER A 123 -6.35 5.35 -2.42
C SER A 123 -4.99 4.65 -2.58
N LYS A 124 -3.97 5.39 -3.03
CA LYS A 124 -2.60 4.88 -3.18
C LYS A 124 -2.02 4.42 -1.86
N VAL A 125 -2.13 5.23 -0.81
CA VAL A 125 -1.56 4.93 0.52
C VAL A 125 -2.24 3.71 1.14
N ARG A 126 -3.56 3.54 0.98
CA ARG A 126 -4.30 2.36 1.47
C ARG A 126 -3.93 1.06 0.76
N SER A 127 -3.34 1.15 -0.43
CA SER A 127 -2.82 -0.03 -1.14
C SER A 127 -1.46 -0.51 -0.62
N LEU A 128 -0.80 0.30 0.23
CA LEU A 128 0.49 -0.03 0.85
C LEU A 128 0.27 -0.79 2.17
N ASP A 129 1.22 -1.64 2.52
CA ASP A 129 1.17 -2.44 3.77
C ASP A 129 1.32 -1.56 5.02
N ALA A 130 2.21 -0.56 4.95
CA ALA A 130 2.43 0.39 6.03
C ALA A 130 2.69 1.82 5.53
N VAL A 131 2.42 2.80 6.39
CA VAL A 131 2.77 4.21 6.16
C VAL A 131 3.42 4.84 7.39
N ILE A 132 4.56 5.49 7.19
CA ILE A 132 5.22 6.35 8.18
C ILE A 132 4.63 7.76 8.02
N ILE A 133 4.14 8.33 9.11
CA ILE A 133 3.55 9.66 9.14
C ILE A 133 4.35 10.56 10.07
N LEU A 134 5.04 11.54 9.48
CA LEU A 134 5.71 12.63 10.20
C LEU A 134 4.74 13.82 10.27
N GLY A 135 4.02 13.96 11.37
CA GLY A 135 3.00 14.99 11.47
C GLY A 135 2.71 15.45 12.88
N SER A 136 1.82 16.42 13.00
CA SER A 136 1.34 16.84 14.32
C SER A 136 0.39 15.82 14.93
N ASP A 137 0.20 15.94 16.23
CA ASP A 137 -0.77 15.18 17.01
C ASP A 137 -2.15 15.06 16.34
N GLN A 138 -2.71 16.18 15.85
CA GLN A 138 -4.01 16.22 15.18
C GLN A 138 -3.99 15.57 13.80
N ARG A 139 -2.92 15.78 13.02
CA ARG A 139 -2.79 15.23 11.67
C ARG A 139 -2.64 13.71 11.71
N ILE A 140 -1.83 13.21 12.65
CA ILE A 140 -1.71 11.77 12.91
C ILE A 140 -3.07 11.14 13.24
N ARG A 141 -3.86 11.78 14.12
CA ARG A 141 -5.21 11.30 14.44
C ARG A 141 -6.12 11.24 13.21
N LEU A 142 -6.08 12.26 12.36
CA LEU A 142 -6.85 12.30 11.12
C LEU A 142 -6.44 11.17 10.17
N PHE A 143 -5.15 10.98 9.92
CA PHE A 143 -4.69 9.91 9.02
C PHE A 143 -5.05 8.52 9.53
N ARG A 144 -4.93 8.26 10.84
CA ARG A 144 -5.37 6.99 11.44
C ARG A 144 -6.87 6.73 11.28
N ALA A 145 -7.69 7.77 11.15
CA ALA A 145 -9.13 7.61 10.91
C ALA A 145 -9.47 7.37 9.42
N LEU A 146 -8.61 7.80 8.50
CA LEU A 146 -8.82 7.69 7.05
C LEU A 146 -8.21 6.43 6.44
N LEU A 147 -7.16 5.90 7.08
CA LEU A 147 -6.37 4.79 6.61
C LEU A 147 -6.65 3.53 7.41
N ASP A 148 -6.72 2.39 6.72
CA ASP A 148 -6.96 1.06 7.28
C ASP A 148 -5.71 0.15 7.28
N ASN A 149 -4.57 0.66 6.80
CA ASN A 149 -3.28 -0.01 6.84
C ASN A 149 -2.46 0.33 8.09
N GLU A 150 -1.28 -0.28 8.24
CA GLU A 150 -0.42 -0.08 9.40
C GLU A 150 0.16 1.35 9.42
N VAL A 151 -0.22 2.16 10.42
CA VAL A 151 0.25 3.55 10.55
C VAL A 151 1.31 3.69 11.64
N VAL A 152 2.56 3.95 11.23
CA VAL A 152 3.65 4.35 12.13
C VAL A 152 3.64 5.87 12.27
N ALA A 153 3.23 6.35 13.43
CA ALA A 153 3.13 7.76 13.71
C ALA A 153 4.38 8.30 14.40
N VAL A 154 4.96 9.36 13.84
CA VAL A 154 6.06 10.11 14.43
C VAL A 154 5.57 11.53 14.66
N GLU A 155 5.33 11.88 15.92
CA GLU A 155 4.89 13.23 16.28
C GLU A 155 6.07 14.20 16.18
N ILE A 156 5.96 15.16 15.27
CA ILE A 156 6.98 16.21 15.04
C ILE A 156 6.56 17.57 15.63
N GLY A 157 5.39 17.65 16.28
CA GLY A 157 4.91 18.88 16.92
C GLY A 157 3.42 18.88 17.21
N LYS A 158 2.92 20.00 17.72
CA LYS A 158 1.48 20.21 18.00
C LYS A 158 0.84 21.09 16.94
N SER A 159 -0.40 20.79 16.57
CA SER A 159 -1.16 21.65 15.65
C SER A 159 -1.63 22.95 16.32
N PRO A 160 -1.66 24.09 15.59
CA PRO A 160 -1.17 24.27 14.23
C PRO A 160 0.36 24.44 14.19
N MET A 161 1.02 23.72 13.29
CA MET A 161 2.45 23.90 13.01
C MET A 161 2.63 25.11 12.09
N LYS A 162 3.63 25.96 12.38
CA LYS A 162 3.91 27.19 11.63
C LYS A 162 5.33 27.25 11.07
N GLU A 163 6.17 26.32 11.46
CA GLU A 163 7.58 26.29 11.13
C GLU A 163 7.94 24.89 10.64
N ASP A 164 8.87 24.82 9.69
CA ASP A 164 9.42 23.58 9.19
C ASP A 164 10.22 22.86 10.27
N VAL A 165 10.04 21.55 10.37
CA VAL A 165 10.75 20.74 11.38
C VAL A 165 11.87 19.93 10.71
N TYR A 166 13.07 20.02 11.26
CA TYR A 166 14.17 19.13 10.87
C TYR A 166 13.93 17.73 11.45
N PHE A 167 14.04 16.71 10.60
CA PHE A 167 13.93 15.31 11.02
C PHE A 167 15.24 14.57 10.77
N ASN A 168 15.69 13.77 11.73
CA ASN A 168 16.95 13.05 11.61
C ASN A 168 16.85 11.93 10.55
N LYS A 169 17.70 11.99 9.52
CA LYS A 169 17.72 11.01 8.43
C LYS A 169 18.08 9.59 8.86
N GLU A 170 18.90 9.41 9.89
CA GLU A 170 19.28 8.09 10.39
C GLU A 170 18.14 7.48 11.22
N GLU A 171 17.38 8.30 11.94
CA GLU A 171 16.14 7.84 12.59
C GLU A 171 15.12 7.36 11.54
N LEU A 172 14.96 8.10 10.43
CA LEU A 172 14.13 7.66 9.31
C LEU A 172 14.63 6.33 8.74
N ARG A 173 15.94 6.20 8.52
CA ARG A 173 16.54 4.97 8.00
C ARG A 173 16.25 3.77 8.90
N THR A 174 16.44 3.94 10.20
CA THR A 174 16.16 2.88 11.19
C THR A 174 14.68 2.51 11.19
N LEU A 175 13.77 3.48 11.14
CA LEU A 175 12.33 3.22 11.06
C LEU A 175 11.96 2.39 9.82
N ILE A 176 12.49 2.75 8.64
CA ILE A 176 12.21 2.02 7.39
C ILE A 176 12.73 0.59 7.48
N LYS A 177 13.96 0.39 7.98
CA LYS A 177 14.55 -0.96 8.10
C LYS A 177 13.77 -1.85 9.05
N ASN A 178 13.39 -1.33 10.22
CA ASN A 178 12.60 -2.08 11.19
C ASN A 178 11.25 -2.52 10.60
N LEU A 179 10.62 -1.67 9.78
CA LEU A 179 9.36 -2.02 9.11
C LEU A 179 9.52 -3.07 8.00
N LYS A 180 10.69 -3.12 7.35
CA LYS A 180 10.97 -4.12 6.31
C LYS A 180 11.33 -5.49 6.88
N GLU A 181 11.83 -5.54 8.11
CA GLU A 181 12.23 -6.78 8.80
C GLU A 181 11.09 -7.41 9.63
N ALA A 182 9.98 -6.69 9.83
CA ALA A 182 8.81 -7.08 10.62
C ALA A 182 7.69 -7.73 9.80
#